data_AF-A0A1C4UGU2-F1
#
_entry.id   AF-A0A1C4UGU2-F1
#
_cell.length_a   1.000
_cell.length_b   1.000
_cell.length_c   1.000
_cell.angle_alpha   90.00
_cell.angle_beta   90.00
_cell.angle_gamma   90.00
#
_symmetry.space_group_name_H-M   'P 1'
#
loop_
_entity.id
_entity.type
_entity.pdbx_description
1 polymer ?
#
loop_
_entity_poly.entity_id
_entity_poly.type
_entity_poly.pdbx_seq_one_letter_code
_entity_poly.pdbx_strand_id
1 'polypeptide(L)'
;MRDALAGGAVDVEQVRVIADTVEIVHATAGTEAADKAVGVLVEWAAQFDAALLRKLGTRILDHVAPDLADAAAEAALRAQESRAVRDRHLTINEQTDGRLRLSGILDTETAAALRAAIDPLTSPTGLDDARTPGQRRHDALADVCRLALRTGELPGNGGDLAQVVVTTSYDELTRQLGTGVLDIGPHLTPEAVRRLACDASILPAALGSTGQVLDVGRQRRLISGPLRRALVLRDRGCAFPGCDRPPRWCEGHHIRHWADSGDTSLDNAVLLCGHHHRHLHHGDWAVRLGGDGHPEFVPPAWLDPDQLPRRNHYHRRR
;
A
#
# COMPACT_ATOMS: atom_id res chain seq x y z
N MET A 1 22.51 -5.86 -49.67
CA MET A 1 21.24 -5.56 -48.96
C MET A 1 20.09 -5.21 -49.91
N ARG A 2 20.20 -4.22 -50.80
CA ARG A 2 19.13 -3.91 -51.79
C ARG A 2 18.74 -5.12 -52.65
N ASP A 3 19.73 -5.88 -53.13
CA ASP A 3 19.46 -7.06 -53.97
C ASP A 3 18.79 -8.20 -53.20
N ALA A 4 19.10 -8.36 -51.91
CA ALA A 4 18.49 -9.38 -51.04
C ALA A 4 17.02 -9.05 -50.68
N LEU A 5 16.71 -7.76 -50.47
CA LEU A 5 15.35 -7.28 -50.27
C LEU A 5 14.52 -7.40 -51.56
N ALA A 6 15.11 -7.02 -52.70
CA ALA A 6 14.46 -7.11 -54.02
C ALA A 6 14.22 -8.56 -54.45
N GLY A 7 15.07 -9.50 -54.03
CA GLY A 7 14.91 -10.93 -54.25
C GLY A 7 13.96 -11.64 -53.28
N GLY A 8 13.40 -10.93 -52.28
CA GLY A 8 12.49 -11.50 -51.28
C GLY A 8 13.16 -12.40 -50.24
N ALA A 9 14.48 -12.39 -50.15
CA ALA A 9 15.25 -13.21 -49.21
C ALA A 9 15.25 -12.66 -47.77
N VAL A 10 14.87 -11.39 -47.61
CA VAL A 10 14.76 -10.70 -46.32
C VAL A 10 13.61 -9.70 -46.32
N ASP A 11 12.91 -9.58 -45.20
CA ASP A 11 11.86 -8.58 -44.99
C ASP A 11 12.41 -7.24 -44.46
N VAL A 12 11.54 -6.23 -44.39
CA VAL A 12 11.92 -4.87 -43.99
C VAL A 12 12.36 -4.78 -42.52
N GLU A 13 11.79 -5.58 -41.62
CA GLU A 13 12.20 -5.61 -40.21
C GLU A 13 13.57 -6.28 -40.04
N GLN A 14 13.82 -7.37 -40.76
CA GLN A 14 15.11 -8.05 -40.79
C GLN A 14 16.19 -7.11 -41.35
N VAL A 15 15.91 -6.39 -42.44
CA VAL A 15 16.84 -5.41 -43.02
C VAL A 15 17.20 -4.29 -42.05
N ARG A 16 16.25 -3.82 -41.21
CA ARG A 16 16.55 -2.85 -40.14
C ARG A 16 17.50 -3.43 -39.10
N VAL A 17 17.24 -4.65 -38.61
CA VAL A 17 18.11 -5.33 -37.64
C VAL A 17 19.53 -5.51 -38.18
N ILE A 18 19.66 -5.89 -39.45
CA ILE A 18 20.96 -6.06 -40.11
C ILE A 18 21.68 -4.71 -40.22
N ALA A 19 20.98 -3.67 -40.69
CA ALA A 19 21.57 -2.33 -40.84
C ALA A 19 22.07 -1.78 -39.50
N ASP A 20 21.23 -1.83 -38.45
CA ASP A 20 21.57 -1.32 -37.12
C ASP A 20 22.81 -2.04 -36.55
N THR A 21 22.87 -3.37 -36.70
CA THR A 21 24.00 -4.18 -36.21
C THR A 21 25.29 -3.85 -36.98
N VAL A 22 25.20 -3.72 -38.30
CA VAL A 22 26.35 -3.49 -39.19
C VAL A 22 26.90 -2.07 -39.03
N GLU A 23 26.04 -1.07 -38.81
CA GLU A 23 26.47 0.30 -38.52
C GLU A 23 27.33 0.37 -37.25
N ILE A 24 26.91 -0.33 -36.19
CA ILE A 24 27.66 -0.41 -34.92
C ILE A 24 28.98 -1.17 -35.13
N VAL A 25 28.96 -2.30 -35.83
CA VAL A 25 30.19 -3.06 -36.12
C VAL A 25 31.17 -2.26 -36.97
N HIS A 26 30.69 -1.52 -37.97
CA HIS A 26 31.52 -0.66 -38.80
C HIS A 26 32.20 0.44 -37.98
N ALA A 27 31.44 1.09 -37.09
CA ALA A 27 31.95 2.14 -36.22
C ALA A 27 33.00 1.64 -35.23
N THR A 28 32.91 0.38 -34.79
CA THR A 28 33.73 -0.15 -33.68
C THR A 28 34.91 -1.01 -34.14
N ALA A 29 34.72 -1.82 -35.18
CA ALA A 29 35.70 -2.81 -35.66
C ALA A 29 36.09 -2.62 -37.14
N GLY A 30 35.61 -1.54 -37.79
CA GLY A 30 35.96 -1.18 -39.15
C GLY A 30 35.21 -1.96 -40.23
N THR A 31 35.50 -1.60 -41.48
CA THR A 31 34.72 -2.02 -42.65
C THR A 31 34.78 -3.52 -42.92
N GLU A 32 35.94 -4.16 -42.71
CA GLU A 32 36.10 -5.60 -42.96
C GLU A 32 35.26 -6.46 -42.00
N ALA A 33 35.15 -6.06 -40.73
CA ALA A 33 34.31 -6.75 -39.75
C ALA A 33 32.81 -6.54 -40.06
N ALA A 34 32.45 -5.34 -40.52
CA ALA A 34 31.09 -5.01 -40.92
C ALA A 34 30.62 -5.85 -42.12
N ASP A 35 31.47 -6.00 -43.13
CA ASP A 35 31.17 -6.82 -44.31
C ASP A 35 30.98 -8.31 -43.94
N LYS A 36 31.80 -8.83 -43.02
CA LYS A 36 31.62 -10.19 -42.48
C LYS A 36 30.30 -10.32 -41.70
N ALA A 37 29.95 -9.32 -40.89
CA ALA A 37 28.70 -9.30 -40.14
C ALA A 37 27.47 -9.26 -41.07
N VAL A 38 27.51 -8.48 -42.15
CA VAL A 38 26.46 -8.47 -43.19
C VAL A 38 26.26 -9.87 -43.77
N GLY A 39 27.33 -10.55 -44.15
CA GLY A 39 27.26 -11.90 -44.73
C GLY A 39 26.57 -12.89 -43.80
N VAL A 40 27.02 -12.96 -42.55
CA VAL A 40 26.46 -13.87 -41.54
C VAL A 40 25.00 -13.54 -41.21
N LEU A 41 24.66 -12.25 -41.05
CA LEU A 41 23.31 -11.85 -40.69
C LEU A 41 22.32 -12.04 -41.84
N VAL A 42 22.72 -11.85 -43.09
CA VAL A 42 21.88 -12.14 -44.26
C VAL A 42 21.63 -13.64 -44.39
N GLU A 43 22.62 -14.48 -44.12
CA GLU A 43 22.45 -15.94 -44.11
C GLU A 43 21.48 -16.39 -43.01
N TRP A 44 21.58 -15.80 -41.80
CA TRP A 44 20.67 -16.07 -40.69
C TRP A 44 19.25 -15.55 -40.93
N ALA A 45 19.09 -14.45 -41.65
CA ALA A 45 17.78 -13.90 -41.94
C ALA A 45 16.96 -14.77 -42.92
N ALA A 46 17.62 -15.66 -43.68
CA ALA A 46 16.94 -16.70 -44.46
C ALA A 46 16.33 -17.81 -43.58
N GLN A 47 16.74 -17.92 -42.31
CA GLN A 47 16.37 -19.01 -41.39
C GLN A 47 15.55 -18.52 -40.18
N PHE A 48 15.68 -17.25 -39.82
CA PHE A 48 15.14 -16.72 -38.57
C PHE A 48 14.36 -15.42 -38.78
N ASP A 49 13.28 -15.24 -38.02
CA ASP A 49 12.51 -14.00 -38.01
C ASP A 49 13.32 -12.81 -37.43
N ALA A 50 12.81 -11.59 -37.60
CA ALA A 50 13.47 -10.38 -37.12
C ALA A 50 13.71 -10.37 -35.60
N ALA A 51 12.86 -11.04 -34.81
CA ALA A 51 12.99 -11.08 -33.35
C ALA A 51 14.18 -11.95 -32.91
N LEU A 52 14.33 -13.14 -33.50
CA LEU A 52 15.44 -14.03 -33.22
C LEU A 52 16.74 -13.52 -33.85
N LEU A 53 16.67 -12.94 -35.07
CA LEU A 53 17.80 -12.28 -35.72
C LEU A 53 18.35 -11.14 -34.85
N ARG A 54 17.49 -10.36 -34.18
CA ARG A 54 17.92 -9.29 -33.25
C ARG A 54 18.71 -9.85 -32.07
N LYS A 55 18.28 -10.98 -31.48
CA LYS A 55 19.03 -11.64 -30.40
C LYS A 55 20.41 -12.14 -30.87
N LEU A 56 20.50 -12.64 -32.10
CA LEU A 56 21.75 -13.09 -32.69
C LEU A 56 22.68 -11.91 -33.02
N GLY A 57 22.14 -10.80 -33.51
CA GLY A 57 22.88 -9.54 -33.70
C GLY A 57 23.46 -8.99 -32.40
N THR A 58 22.69 -9.01 -31.30
CA THR A 58 23.19 -8.64 -29.97
C THR A 58 24.41 -9.48 -29.57
N ARG A 59 24.41 -10.80 -29.81
CA ARG A 59 25.57 -11.66 -29.53
C ARG A 59 26.81 -11.33 -30.34
N ILE A 60 26.65 -10.84 -31.58
CA ILE A 60 27.78 -10.33 -32.38
C ILE A 60 28.36 -9.07 -31.72
N LEU A 61 27.48 -8.16 -31.28
CA LEU A 61 27.88 -6.93 -30.60
C LEU A 61 28.57 -7.19 -29.26
N ASP A 62 28.12 -8.20 -28.49
CA ASP A 62 28.76 -8.62 -27.23
C ASP A 62 30.25 -8.99 -27.43
N HIS A 63 30.64 -9.46 -28.62
CA HIS A 63 32.02 -9.86 -28.92
C HIS A 63 32.83 -8.77 -29.63
N VAL A 64 32.19 -8.01 -30.52
CA VAL A 64 32.87 -7.06 -31.43
C VAL A 64 32.90 -5.64 -30.85
N ALA A 65 31.94 -5.30 -29.99
CA ALA A 65 31.76 -3.97 -29.42
C ALA A 65 31.29 -4.06 -27.96
N PRO A 66 32.08 -4.70 -27.06
CA PRO A 66 31.64 -4.98 -25.68
C PRO A 66 31.24 -3.71 -24.92
N ASP A 67 31.99 -2.61 -25.06
CA ASP A 67 31.66 -1.35 -24.37
C ASP A 67 30.31 -0.75 -24.81
N LEU A 68 29.95 -0.90 -26.09
CA LEU A 68 28.66 -0.42 -26.61
C LEU A 68 27.52 -1.36 -26.25
N ALA A 69 27.76 -2.68 -26.24
CA ALA A 69 26.81 -3.67 -25.78
C ALA A 69 26.50 -3.47 -24.29
N ASP A 70 27.52 -3.25 -23.46
CA ASP A 70 27.41 -2.95 -22.03
C ASP A 70 26.66 -1.63 -21.80
N ALA A 71 27.00 -0.56 -22.53
CA ALA A 71 26.30 0.72 -22.41
C ALA A 71 24.82 0.63 -22.83
N ALA A 72 24.51 -0.13 -23.88
CA ALA A 72 23.14 -0.37 -24.32
C ALA A 72 22.35 -1.21 -23.30
N ALA A 73 22.97 -2.24 -22.72
CA ALA A 73 22.39 -3.05 -21.66
C ALA A 73 22.13 -2.20 -20.40
N GLU A 74 23.06 -1.33 -20.02
CA GLU A 74 22.91 -0.42 -18.89
C GLU A 74 21.78 0.61 -19.13
N ALA A 75 21.71 1.18 -20.34
CA ALA A 75 20.62 2.08 -20.72
C ALA A 75 19.25 1.38 -20.72
N ALA A 76 19.18 0.15 -21.21
CA ALA A 76 17.97 -0.66 -21.16
C ALA A 76 17.54 -0.98 -19.71
N LEU A 77 18.50 -1.32 -18.84
CA LEU A 77 18.26 -1.57 -17.43
C LEU A 77 17.73 -0.31 -16.72
N ARG A 78 18.36 0.85 -16.93
CA ARG A 78 17.88 2.15 -16.40
C ARG A 78 16.47 2.49 -16.88
N ALA A 79 16.17 2.22 -18.15
CA ALA A 79 14.84 2.45 -18.71
C ALA A 79 13.80 1.50 -18.08
N GLN A 80 14.16 0.23 -17.86
CA GLN A 80 13.32 -0.74 -17.16
C GLN A 80 13.07 -0.35 -15.71
N GLU A 81 14.11 0.06 -14.99
CA GLU A 81 14.00 0.54 -13.61
C GLU A 81 13.11 1.78 -13.50
N SER A 82 13.31 2.76 -14.40
CA SER A 82 12.47 3.97 -14.45
C SER A 82 10.99 3.64 -14.68
N ARG A 83 10.69 2.65 -15.54
CA ARG A 83 9.31 2.16 -15.75
C ARG A 83 8.78 1.44 -14.52
N ALA A 84 9.57 0.55 -13.91
CA ALA A 84 9.19 -0.18 -12.70
C ALA A 84 8.86 0.79 -11.55
N VAL A 85 9.69 1.83 -11.37
CA VAL A 85 9.43 2.91 -10.41
C VAL A 85 8.13 3.63 -10.76
N ARG A 86 7.94 4.08 -12.00
CA ARG A 86 6.73 4.83 -12.37
C ARG A 86 5.43 4.01 -12.19
N ASP A 87 5.46 2.73 -12.56
CA ASP A 87 4.26 1.91 -12.65
C ASP A 87 3.94 1.17 -11.33
N ARG A 88 4.85 1.25 -10.33
CA ARG A 88 4.64 0.63 -9.01
C ARG A 88 3.43 1.22 -8.31
N HIS A 89 2.53 0.36 -7.87
CA HIS A 89 1.37 0.74 -7.08
C HIS A 89 0.83 -0.47 -6.32
N LEU A 90 0.19 -0.21 -5.17
CA LEU A 90 -0.55 -1.20 -4.42
C LEU A 90 -1.88 -0.59 -3.99
N THR A 91 -2.97 -1.27 -4.34
CA THR A 91 -4.34 -0.88 -4.01
C THR A 91 -4.91 -1.86 -3.01
N ILE A 92 -5.57 -1.33 -1.98
CA ILE A 92 -6.24 -2.10 -0.92
C ILE A 92 -7.70 -1.68 -0.88
N ASN A 93 -8.60 -2.58 -1.29
CA ASN A 93 -10.04 -2.31 -1.36
C ASN A 93 -10.81 -3.19 -0.39
N GLU A 94 -11.56 -2.56 0.52
CA GLU A 94 -12.51 -3.25 1.41
C GLU A 94 -13.66 -3.87 0.61
N GLN A 95 -13.93 -5.15 0.87
CA GLN A 95 -15.05 -5.90 0.32
C GLN A 95 -16.23 -5.82 1.30
N THR A 96 -17.45 -6.04 0.79
CA THR A 96 -18.69 -5.93 1.59
C THR A 96 -18.79 -6.94 2.73
N ASP A 97 -18.00 -8.01 2.70
CA ASP A 97 -17.94 -9.06 3.73
C ASP A 97 -16.76 -8.88 4.70
N GLY A 98 -16.12 -7.71 4.72
CA GLY A 98 -15.03 -7.39 5.63
C GLY A 98 -13.66 -7.92 5.19
N ARG A 99 -13.57 -8.60 4.04
CA ARG A 99 -12.28 -8.98 3.43
C ARG A 99 -11.64 -7.80 2.72
N LEU A 100 -10.33 -7.88 2.48
CA LEU A 100 -9.59 -6.93 1.64
C LEU A 100 -9.19 -7.57 0.32
N ARG A 101 -9.36 -6.84 -0.78
CA ARG A 101 -8.71 -7.16 -2.07
C ARG A 101 -7.45 -6.33 -2.22
N LEU A 102 -6.32 -7.02 -2.31
CA LEU A 102 -5.01 -6.45 -2.59
C LEU A 102 -4.69 -6.65 -4.08
N SER A 103 -4.30 -5.59 -4.79
CA SER A 103 -3.87 -5.66 -6.19
C SER A 103 -2.83 -4.60 -6.51
N GLY A 104 -1.84 -4.90 -7.33
CA GLY A 104 -0.81 -3.93 -7.67
C GLY A 104 0.35 -4.52 -8.47
N ILE A 105 1.31 -3.65 -8.78
CA ILE A 105 2.60 -3.99 -9.41
C ILE A 105 3.69 -3.53 -8.45
N LEU A 106 4.60 -4.43 -8.09
CA LEU A 106 5.78 -4.12 -7.28
C LEU A 106 6.97 -3.88 -8.21
N ASP A 107 7.83 -2.93 -7.85
CA ASP A 107 9.15 -2.82 -8.47
C ASP A 107 10.03 -4.04 -8.15
N THR A 108 11.15 -4.17 -8.86
CA THR A 108 12.04 -5.34 -8.74
C THR A 108 12.57 -5.55 -7.33
N GLU A 109 12.96 -4.47 -6.64
CA GLU A 109 13.52 -4.53 -5.29
C GLU A 109 12.46 -5.00 -4.28
N THR A 110 11.28 -4.37 -4.29
CA THR A 110 10.16 -4.68 -3.41
C THR A 110 9.63 -6.10 -3.68
N ALA A 111 9.58 -6.53 -4.95
CA ALA A 111 9.18 -7.89 -5.31
C ALA A 111 10.17 -8.94 -4.79
N ALA A 112 11.48 -8.67 -4.87
CA ALA A 112 12.51 -9.54 -4.31
C ALA A 112 12.40 -9.63 -2.78
N ALA A 113 12.22 -8.51 -2.10
CA ALA A 113 12.04 -8.47 -0.64
C ALA A 113 10.78 -9.23 -0.20
N LEU A 114 9.64 -9.02 -0.88
CA LEU A 114 8.40 -9.73 -0.58
C LEU A 114 8.58 -11.25 -0.75
N ARG A 115 9.17 -11.70 -1.87
CA ARG A 115 9.43 -13.12 -2.12
C ARG A 115 10.36 -13.72 -1.06
N ALA A 116 11.46 -13.05 -0.74
CA ALA A 116 12.37 -13.50 0.31
C ALA A 116 11.67 -13.67 1.66
N ALA A 117 10.72 -12.80 1.98
CA ALA A 117 9.94 -12.86 3.23
C ALA A 117 8.88 -13.98 3.24
N ILE A 118 8.14 -14.16 2.13
CA ILE A 118 6.99 -15.08 2.12
C ILE A 118 7.33 -16.48 1.60
N ASP A 119 8.26 -16.64 0.65
CA ASP A 119 8.54 -17.92 0.00
C ASP A 119 8.90 -19.02 1.02
N PRO A 120 9.72 -18.77 2.06
CA PRO A 120 10.00 -19.76 3.11
C PRO A 120 8.76 -20.30 3.84
N LEU A 121 7.70 -19.48 3.92
CA LEU A 121 6.44 -19.78 4.62
C LEU A 121 5.38 -20.38 3.68
N THR A 122 5.64 -20.44 2.37
CA THR A 122 4.68 -20.93 1.37
C THR A 122 4.81 -22.42 1.03
N SER A 123 5.81 -23.08 1.60
CA SER A 123 6.03 -24.51 1.41
C SER A 123 4.88 -25.33 1.99
N PRO A 124 4.40 -26.38 1.29
CA PRO A 124 3.41 -27.29 1.86
C PRO A 124 3.91 -27.91 3.17
N THR A 125 3.04 -27.94 4.19
CA THR A 125 3.36 -28.50 5.50
C THR A 125 2.94 -29.97 5.56
N GLY A 126 3.86 -30.87 5.21
CA GLY A 126 3.59 -32.31 5.18
C GLY A 126 2.79 -32.75 3.95
N LEU A 127 2.54 -34.06 3.84
CA LEU A 127 1.88 -34.68 2.68
C LEU A 127 0.37 -34.40 2.61
N ASP A 128 -0.26 -34.06 3.74
CA ASP A 128 -1.70 -33.84 3.87
C ASP A 128 -2.10 -32.36 3.79
N ASP A 129 -1.19 -31.47 3.38
CA ASP A 129 -1.49 -30.04 3.24
C ASP A 129 -2.40 -29.77 2.02
N ALA A 130 -3.70 -29.73 2.27
CA ALA A 130 -4.74 -29.46 1.27
C ALA A 130 -4.83 -27.99 0.82
N ARG A 131 -4.03 -27.06 1.37
CA ARG A 131 -4.09 -25.65 1.00
C ARG A 131 -3.64 -25.45 -0.45
N THR A 132 -4.29 -24.54 -1.15
CA THR A 132 -3.83 -24.10 -2.47
C THR A 132 -2.56 -23.24 -2.35
N PRO A 133 -1.75 -23.10 -3.42
CA PRO A 133 -0.64 -22.14 -3.43
C PRO A 133 -1.06 -20.71 -3.12
N GLY A 134 -2.30 -20.31 -3.47
CA GLY A 134 -2.85 -19.00 -3.12
C GLY A 134 -3.12 -18.85 -1.63
N GLN A 135 -3.70 -19.87 -0.99
CA GLN A 135 -3.94 -19.89 0.46
C GLN A 135 -2.63 -19.86 1.25
N ARG A 136 -1.61 -20.63 0.85
CA ARG A 136 -0.30 -20.57 1.52
C ARG A 136 0.38 -19.20 1.41
N ARG A 137 0.27 -18.52 0.26
CA ARG A 137 0.77 -17.14 0.12
C ARG A 137 0.00 -16.14 0.98
N HIS A 138 -1.32 -16.31 1.10
CA HIS A 138 -2.13 -15.52 2.01
C HIS A 138 -1.66 -15.68 3.47
N ASP A 139 -1.49 -16.93 3.91
CA ASP A 139 -1.08 -17.24 5.28
C ASP A 139 0.34 -16.71 5.57
N ALA A 140 1.27 -16.90 4.62
CA ALA A 140 2.62 -16.36 4.70
C ALA A 140 2.65 -14.83 4.83
N LEU A 141 1.85 -14.12 4.03
CA LEU A 141 1.72 -12.66 4.13
C LEU A 141 1.18 -12.26 5.51
N ALA A 142 0.19 -12.99 6.03
CA ALA A 142 -0.35 -12.73 7.36
C ALA A 142 0.71 -12.92 8.46
N ASP A 143 1.55 -13.95 8.36
CA ASP A 143 2.62 -14.22 9.33
C ASP A 143 3.73 -13.16 9.30
N VAL A 144 4.12 -12.68 8.10
CA VAL A 144 5.06 -11.56 7.97
C VAL A 144 4.48 -10.29 8.60
N CYS A 145 3.21 -9.97 8.34
CA CYS A 145 2.55 -8.82 8.97
C CYS A 145 2.50 -8.95 10.49
N ARG A 146 2.16 -10.13 11.03
CA ARG A 146 2.19 -10.38 12.48
C ARG A 146 3.59 -10.23 13.05
N LEU A 147 4.61 -10.73 12.37
CA LEU A 147 6.00 -10.59 12.80
C LEU A 147 6.40 -9.11 12.88
N ALA A 148 6.10 -8.32 11.85
CA ALA A 148 6.38 -6.89 11.84
C ALA A 148 5.62 -6.12 12.95
N LEU A 149 4.38 -6.49 13.23
CA LEU A 149 3.61 -5.90 14.33
C LEU A 149 4.21 -6.25 15.71
N ARG A 150 4.80 -7.44 15.87
CA ARG A 150 5.43 -7.87 17.13
C ARG A 150 6.78 -7.22 17.41
N THR A 151 7.51 -6.74 16.41
CA THR A 151 8.81 -6.07 16.66
C THR A 151 8.63 -4.76 17.41
N GLY A 152 7.48 -4.10 17.27
CA GLY A 152 7.23 -2.76 17.82
C GLY A 152 8.05 -1.66 17.14
N GLU A 153 8.77 -1.97 16.06
CA GLU A 153 9.61 -1.03 15.31
C GLU A 153 8.85 -0.29 14.22
N LEU A 154 7.63 -0.72 13.90
CA LEU A 154 6.77 -0.03 12.95
C LEU A 154 6.42 1.37 13.48
N PRO A 155 6.38 2.40 12.60
CA PRO A 155 5.94 3.73 12.98
C PRO A 155 4.58 3.67 13.67
N GLY A 156 4.47 4.39 14.78
CA GLY A 156 3.20 4.50 15.49
C GLY A 156 2.16 5.29 14.67
N ASN A 157 0.89 4.96 14.88
CA ASN A 157 -0.24 5.70 14.30
C ASN A 157 -0.91 6.54 15.38
N GLY A 158 -0.60 7.84 15.42
CA GLY A 158 -1.21 8.79 16.36
C GLY A 158 -0.83 8.55 17.84
N GLY A 159 0.42 8.19 18.09
CA GLY A 159 0.97 8.06 19.45
C GLY A 159 0.94 6.65 20.05
N ASP A 160 0.37 5.67 19.35
CA ASP A 160 0.43 4.23 19.69
C ASP A 160 1.25 3.47 18.65
N LEU A 161 1.89 2.37 19.07
CA LEU A 161 2.52 1.41 18.17
C LEU A 161 1.50 0.84 17.16
N ALA A 162 1.96 0.47 15.97
CA ALA A 162 1.12 -0.22 14.99
C ALA A 162 0.63 -1.55 15.58
N GLN A 163 -0.69 -1.69 15.75
CA GLN A 163 -1.31 -2.84 16.41
C GLN A 163 -2.73 -3.09 15.88
N VAL A 164 -3.23 -4.31 16.03
CA VAL A 164 -4.61 -4.66 15.71
C VAL A 164 -5.48 -4.38 16.94
N VAL A 165 -6.40 -3.42 16.84
CA VAL A 165 -7.32 -3.10 17.93
C VAL A 165 -8.64 -3.82 17.69
N VAL A 166 -9.00 -4.70 18.64
CA VAL A 166 -10.28 -5.42 18.62
C VAL A 166 -11.14 -4.91 19.77
N THR A 167 -12.36 -4.52 19.43
CA THR A 167 -13.39 -4.08 20.37
C THR A 167 -14.35 -5.22 20.63
N THR A 168 -14.49 -5.61 21.89
CA THR A 168 -15.45 -6.61 22.37
C THR A 168 -15.76 -6.31 23.84
N SER A 169 -16.89 -6.75 24.37
CA SER A 169 -17.17 -6.52 25.80
C SER A 169 -16.26 -7.39 26.67
N TYR A 170 -15.94 -6.91 27.88
CA TYR A 170 -15.13 -7.68 28.84
C TYR A 170 -15.79 -9.03 29.18
N ASP A 171 -17.11 -9.03 29.34
CA ASP A 171 -17.93 -10.22 29.59
C ASP A 171 -17.88 -11.21 28.41
N GLU A 172 -17.88 -10.74 27.16
CA GLU A 172 -17.77 -11.59 25.98
C GLU A 172 -16.38 -12.19 25.81
N LEU A 173 -15.34 -11.40 26.10
CA LEU A 173 -13.94 -11.82 26.06
C LEU A 173 -13.68 -12.90 27.12
N THR A 174 -14.17 -12.70 28.34
CA THR A 174 -13.98 -13.63 29.46
C THR A 174 -14.86 -14.86 29.38
N ARG A 175 -16.09 -14.75 28.83
CA ARG A 175 -16.98 -15.91 28.60
C ARG A 175 -16.69 -16.67 27.30
N GLN A 176 -15.75 -16.20 26.47
CA GLN A 176 -15.33 -16.83 25.21
C GLN A 176 -16.41 -16.93 24.11
N LEU A 177 -17.43 -16.07 24.16
CA LEU A 177 -18.64 -16.22 23.33
C LEU A 177 -18.87 -15.10 22.30
N GLY A 178 -18.18 -13.96 22.39
CA GLY A 178 -18.52 -12.79 21.58
C GLY A 178 -17.73 -12.62 20.28
N THR A 179 -18.37 -11.93 19.33
CA THR A 179 -17.71 -11.40 18.14
C THR A 179 -16.90 -10.15 18.49
N GLY A 180 -15.86 -9.85 17.69
CA GLY A 180 -15.04 -8.64 17.84
C GLY A 180 -15.28 -7.66 16.70
N VAL A 181 -14.98 -6.38 16.92
CA VAL A 181 -14.99 -5.34 15.86
C VAL A 181 -13.60 -4.75 15.75
N LEU A 182 -13.01 -4.79 14.55
CA LEU A 182 -11.75 -4.12 14.27
C LEU A 182 -11.94 -2.59 14.29
N ASP A 183 -10.90 -1.86 14.65
CA ASP A 183 -10.85 -0.39 14.54
C ASP A 183 -11.05 0.13 13.11
N ILE A 184 -10.78 -0.72 12.12
CA ILE A 184 -11.06 -0.46 10.70
C ILE A 184 -12.50 -0.82 10.27
N GLY A 185 -13.34 -1.37 11.17
CA GLY A 185 -14.78 -1.60 10.93
C GLY A 185 -15.26 -3.05 10.81
N PRO A 186 -14.54 -4.00 10.16
CA PRO A 186 -15.01 -5.37 10.01
C PRO A 186 -15.20 -6.12 11.32
N HIS A 187 -16.17 -7.05 11.31
CA HIS A 187 -16.42 -7.97 12.41
C HIS A 187 -15.50 -9.20 12.33
N LEU A 188 -15.03 -9.66 13.48
CA LEU A 188 -14.27 -10.88 13.67
C LEU A 188 -15.13 -11.96 14.33
N THR A 189 -14.99 -13.19 13.86
CA THR A 189 -15.58 -14.35 14.54
C THR A 189 -14.93 -14.54 15.92
N PRO A 190 -15.62 -15.16 16.89
CA PRO A 190 -15.04 -15.43 18.22
C PRO A 190 -13.72 -16.23 18.13
N GLU A 191 -13.59 -17.11 17.14
CA GLU A 191 -12.36 -17.87 16.88
C GLU A 191 -11.21 -16.99 16.38
N ALA A 192 -11.49 -16.04 15.48
CA ALA A 192 -10.50 -15.07 15.02
C ALA A 192 -10.02 -14.16 16.17
N VAL A 193 -10.95 -13.71 17.03
CA VAL A 193 -10.61 -12.94 18.24
C VAL A 193 -9.72 -13.76 19.18
N ARG A 194 -10.04 -15.04 19.43
CA ARG A 194 -9.22 -15.93 20.27
C ARG A 194 -7.81 -16.12 19.72
N ARG A 195 -7.67 -16.39 18.43
CA ARG A 195 -6.35 -16.57 17.80
C ARG A 195 -5.48 -15.32 17.97
N LEU A 196 -6.04 -14.14 17.70
CA LEU A 196 -5.33 -12.87 17.87
C LEU A 196 -4.98 -12.57 19.34
N ALA A 197 -5.82 -13.00 20.29
CA ALA A 197 -5.56 -12.90 21.73
C ALA A 197 -4.41 -13.81 22.18
N CYS A 198 -4.38 -15.07 21.72
CA CYS A 198 -3.30 -16.03 22.03
C CYS A 198 -1.95 -15.57 21.46
N ASP A 199 -1.95 -14.96 20.28
CA ASP A 199 -0.74 -14.41 19.63
C ASP A 199 -0.27 -13.08 20.25
N ALA A 200 -0.88 -12.65 21.38
CA ALA A 200 -0.66 -11.36 22.06
C ALA A 200 -0.73 -10.13 21.14
N SER A 201 -1.47 -10.24 20.03
CA SER A 201 -1.48 -9.24 18.96
C SER A 201 -2.58 -8.18 19.13
N ILE A 202 -3.31 -8.20 20.25
CA ILE A 202 -4.43 -7.29 20.55
C ILE A 202 -4.24 -6.60 21.91
N LEU A 203 -4.62 -5.33 21.97
CA LEU A 203 -4.94 -4.65 23.23
C LEU A 203 -6.45 -4.68 23.43
N PRO A 204 -6.97 -5.29 24.51
CA PRO A 204 -8.39 -5.21 24.80
C PRO A 204 -8.77 -3.77 25.16
N ALA A 205 -9.63 -3.16 24.35
CA ALA A 205 -10.36 -1.96 24.74
C ALA A 205 -11.55 -2.38 25.64
N ALA A 206 -11.25 -2.83 26.85
CA ALA A 206 -12.27 -3.29 27.79
C ALA A 206 -13.09 -2.10 28.31
N LEU A 207 -14.40 -2.12 28.06
CA LEU A 207 -15.37 -1.31 28.79
C LEU A 207 -15.51 -1.90 30.21
N GLY A 208 -14.67 -1.41 31.14
CA GLY A 208 -14.82 -1.66 32.57
C GLY A 208 -13.74 -2.54 33.22
N SER A 209 -12.97 -1.92 34.13
CA SER A 209 -12.68 -2.37 35.52
C SER A 209 -11.31 -1.91 36.05
N THR A 210 -10.40 -1.47 35.18
CA THR A 210 -9.28 -0.56 35.54
C THR A 210 -9.06 0.42 34.39
N GLY A 211 -9.65 1.62 34.49
CA GLY A 211 -9.69 2.59 33.40
C GLY A 211 -8.32 3.18 33.10
N GLN A 212 -7.97 3.24 31.80
CA GLN A 212 -6.90 4.13 31.34
C GLN A 212 -7.38 5.58 31.45
N VAL A 213 -6.49 6.50 31.81
CA VAL A 213 -6.82 7.93 31.84
C VAL A 213 -7.06 8.41 30.41
N LEU A 214 -8.33 8.60 30.05
CA LEU A 214 -8.74 9.13 28.75
C LEU A 214 -8.59 10.66 28.69
N ASP A 215 -8.71 11.32 29.83
CA ASP A 215 -8.63 12.77 29.95
C ASP A 215 -7.41 13.18 30.76
N VAL A 216 -6.44 13.81 30.09
CA VAL A 216 -5.19 14.27 30.71
C VAL A 216 -5.17 15.79 30.92
N GLY A 217 -6.29 16.45 30.64
CA GLY A 217 -6.48 17.87 30.83
C GLY A 217 -5.42 18.67 30.07
N ARG A 218 -4.78 19.63 30.76
CA ARG A 218 -3.65 20.40 30.22
C ARG A 218 -2.26 19.86 30.58
N GLN A 219 -2.15 18.65 31.14
CA GLN A 219 -0.84 18.06 31.44
C GLN A 219 -0.09 17.62 30.18
N ARG A 220 -0.81 17.29 29.10
CA ARG A 220 -0.23 16.89 27.82
C ARG A 220 -1.01 17.51 26.67
N ARG A 221 -0.27 18.15 25.75
CA ARG A 221 -0.83 18.71 24.52
C ARG A 221 -1.20 17.64 23.49
N LEU A 222 -0.40 16.58 23.38
CA LEU A 222 -0.59 15.54 22.37
C LEU A 222 -1.68 14.56 22.81
N ILE A 223 -2.53 14.17 21.86
CA ILE A 223 -3.53 13.12 22.05
C ILE A 223 -2.81 11.83 22.41
N SER A 224 -3.13 11.25 23.57
CA SER A 224 -2.54 10.01 24.04
C SER A 224 -3.12 8.81 23.29
N GLY A 225 -2.40 7.68 23.29
CA GLY A 225 -2.90 6.41 22.75
C GLY A 225 -4.29 6.00 23.29
N PRO A 226 -4.51 5.97 24.62
CA PRO A 226 -5.82 5.69 25.19
C PRO A 226 -6.93 6.63 24.68
N LEU A 227 -6.67 7.95 24.66
CA LEU A 227 -7.63 8.93 24.15
C LEU A 227 -7.89 8.72 22.65
N ARG A 228 -6.86 8.45 21.85
CA ARG A 228 -7.00 8.13 20.43
C ARG A 228 -7.88 6.91 20.23
N ARG A 229 -7.67 5.82 20.97
CA ARG A 229 -8.51 4.62 20.87
C ARG A 229 -9.98 4.93 21.20
N ALA A 230 -10.24 5.74 22.23
CA ALA A 230 -11.59 6.20 22.55
C ALA A 230 -12.21 7.04 21.41
N LEU A 231 -11.44 7.92 20.78
CA LEU A 231 -11.89 8.68 19.62
C LEU A 231 -12.16 7.80 18.40
N VAL A 232 -11.33 6.78 18.15
CA VAL A 232 -11.54 5.79 17.08
C VAL A 232 -12.85 5.03 17.27
N LEU A 233 -13.12 4.58 18.50
CA LEU A 233 -14.37 3.90 18.84
C LEU A 233 -15.60 4.80 18.65
N ARG A 234 -15.48 6.05 19.08
CA ARG A 234 -16.58 7.02 19.02
C ARG A 234 -16.85 7.50 17.59
N ASP A 235 -15.81 7.87 16.85
CA ASP A 235 -15.91 8.59 15.58
C ASP A 235 -15.84 7.65 14.37
N ARG A 236 -15.24 6.47 14.50
CA ARG A 236 -15.13 5.38 13.49
C ARG A 236 -14.47 5.76 12.15
N GLY A 237 -14.00 7.00 12.02
CA GLY A 237 -13.33 7.54 10.84
C GLY A 237 -13.23 9.06 10.94
N CYS A 238 -13.00 9.72 9.82
CA CYS A 238 -13.05 11.18 9.77
C CYS A 238 -14.46 11.66 10.08
N ALA A 239 -14.64 12.41 11.17
CA ALA A 239 -15.97 12.84 11.62
C ALA A 239 -16.59 13.93 10.72
N PHE A 240 -15.81 14.56 9.84
CA PHE A 240 -16.31 15.61 8.93
C PHE A 240 -17.42 15.07 8.00
N PRO A 241 -18.53 15.81 7.79
CA PRO A 241 -19.68 15.32 7.02
C PRO A 241 -19.31 14.80 5.63
N GLY A 242 -19.75 13.58 5.31
CA GLY A 242 -19.57 12.96 3.98
C GLY A 242 -18.18 12.39 3.70
N CYS A 243 -17.25 12.45 4.65
CA CYS A 243 -15.93 11.86 4.49
C CYS A 243 -15.96 10.34 4.73
N ASP A 244 -15.21 9.57 3.93
CA ASP A 244 -15.07 8.11 4.06
C ASP A 244 -13.72 7.68 4.63
N ARG A 245 -12.85 8.64 4.99
CA ARG A 245 -11.48 8.32 5.38
C ARG A 245 -11.48 7.53 6.70
N PRO A 246 -10.77 6.38 6.75
CA PRO A 246 -10.75 5.52 7.93
C PRO A 246 -9.92 6.15 9.07
N PRO A 247 -10.09 5.68 10.33
CA PRO A 247 -9.42 6.25 11.50
C PRO A 247 -7.89 6.28 11.40
N ARG A 248 -7.30 5.29 10.72
CA ARG A 248 -5.85 5.21 10.46
C ARG A 248 -5.29 6.42 9.69
N TRP A 249 -6.12 7.13 8.94
CA TRP A 249 -5.73 8.34 8.20
C TRP A 249 -6.11 9.63 8.92
N CYS A 250 -6.61 9.49 10.16
CA CYS A 250 -7.12 10.58 10.96
C CYS A 250 -6.23 10.86 12.16
N GLU A 251 -6.19 12.12 12.55
CA GLU A 251 -5.53 12.64 13.73
C GLU A 251 -6.59 13.20 14.67
N GLY A 252 -6.29 13.21 15.98
CA GLY A 252 -7.16 13.85 16.96
C GLY A 252 -7.00 15.36 16.88
N HIS A 253 -8.11 16.05 16.61
CA HIS A 253 -8.22 17.49 16.54
C HIS A 253 -8.90 18.01 17.80
N HIS A 254 -8.29 18.96 18.50
CA HIS A 254 -8.94 19.64 19.63
C HIS A 254 -10.05 20.57 19.13
N ILE A 255 -11.27 20.42 19.64
CA ILE A 255 -12.43 21.26 19.29
C ILE A 255 -12.17 22.72 19.71
N ARG A 256 -11.86 22.92 20.99
CA ARG A 256 -11.22 24.15 21.47
C ARG A 256 -9.72 23.97 21.37
N HIS A 257 -9.04 24.79 20.58
CA HIS A 257 -7.61 24.62 20.38
C HIS A 257 -6.82 24.71 21.68
N TRP A 258 -5.73 23.95 21.77
CA TRP A 258 -4.81 23.99 22.90
C TRP A 258 -4.25 25.39 23.19
N ALA A 259 -3.96 26.17 22.14
CA ALA A 259 -3.51 27.56 22.25
C ALA A 259 -4.56 28.44 22.96
N ASP A 260 -5.84 28.13 22.75
CA ASP A 260 -6.98 28.83 23.35
C ASP A 260 -7.41 28.22 24.69
N SER A 261 -6.51 27.48 25.34
CA SER A 261 -6.74 26.78 26.61
C SER A 261 -7.71 25.60 26.54
N GLY A 262 -7.85 24.97 25.37
CA GLY A 262 -8.48 23.65 25.27
C GLY A 262 -7.68 22.56 25.99
N ASP A 263 -8.38 21.61 26.56
CA ASP A 263 -7.86 20.44 27.25
C ASP A 263 -7.75 19.23 26.31
N THR A 264 -6.89 18.28 26.67
CA THR A 264 -6.76 17.00 25.97
C THR A 264 -7.65 15.97 26.66
N SER A 265 -8.88 15.86 26.16
CA SER A 265 -9.94 14.99 26.69
C SER A 265 -10.81 14.44 25.57
N LEU A 266 -11.60 13.42 25.87
CA LEU A 266 -12.59 12.86 24.94
C LEU A 266 -13.66 13.91 24.58
N ASP A 267 -14.01 14.77 25.52
CA ASP A 267 -15.04 15.80 25.36
C ASP A 267 -14.58 17.03 24.56
N ASN A 268 -13.27 17.19 24.36
CA ASN A 268 -12.68 18.30 23.60
C ASN A 268 -11.86 17.84 22.37
N ALA A 269 -12.00 16.60 21.91
CA ALA A 269 -11.28 16.11 20.74
C ALA A 269 -12.19 15.38 19.74
N VAL A 270 -11.80 15.32 18.47
CA VAL A 270 -12.50 14.63 17.37
C VAL A 270 -11.51 14.06 16.35
N LEU A 271 -11.81 12.95 15.67
CA LEU A 271 -11.00 12.44 14.56
C LEU A 271 -11.25 13.17 13.24
N LEU A 272 -10.18 13.65 12.60
CA LEU A 272 -10.20 14.26 11.27
C LEU A 272 -9.03 13.77 10.41
N CYS A 273 -9.27 13.55 9.11
CA CYS A 273 -8.18 13.26 8.17
C CYS A 273 -7.30 14.50 7.92
N GLY A 274 -6.07 14.33 7.45
CA GLY A 274 -5.14 15.46 7.23
C GLY A 274 -5.66 16.57 6.29
N HIS A 275 -6.62 16.27 5.41
CA HIS A 275 -7.33 17.29 4.63
C HIS A 275 -8.29 18.11 5.51
N HIS A 276 -9.25 17.44 6.17
CA HIS A 276 -10.26 18.12 7.00
C HIS A 276 -9.69 18.72 8.28
N HIS A 277 -8.59 18.18 8.80
CA HIS A 277 -7.83 18.78 9.89
C HIS A 277 -7.36 20.18 9.49
N ARG A 278 -6.67 20.32 8.35
CA ARG A 278 -6.24 21.63 7.83
C ARG A 278 -7.42 22.53 7.45
N HIS A 279 -8.46 21.97 6.87
CA HIS A 279 -9.67 22.71 6.50
C HIS A 279 -10.34 23.35 7.71
N LEU A 280 -10.37 22.66 8.86
CA LEU A 280 -10.90 23.22 10.11
C LEU A 280 -9.95 24.21 10.79
N HIS A 281 -8.63 23.98 10.74
CA HIS A 281 -7.66 24.93 11.29
C HIS A 281 -7.66 26.28 10.56
N HIS A 282 -8.02 26.30 9.27
CA HIS A 282 -7.98 27.51 8.43
C HIS A 282 -9.35 27.99 7.98
N GLY A 283 -10.42 27.29 8.34
CA GLY A 283 -11.77 27.56 7.87
C GLY A 283 -12.70 28.01 9.00
N ASP A 284 -13.81 28.63 8.62
CA ASP A 284 -14.82 29.16 9.55
C ASP A 284 -15.79 28.08 10.06
N TRP A 285 -15.41 26.81 9.96
CA TRP A 285 -16.23 25.69 10.42
C TRP A 285 -16.07 25.51 11.92
N ALA A 286 -17.18 25.52 12.66
CA ALA A 286 -17.16 25.21 14.08
C ALA A 286 -17.49 23.74 14.32
N VAL A 287 -16.88 23.16 15.36
CA VAL A 287 -17.19 21.81 15.83
C VAL A 287 -17.74 21.88 17.24
N ARG A 288 -18.72 21.02 17.54
CA ARG A 288 -19.17 20.77 18.90
C ARG A 288 -19.55 19.31 19.07
N LEU A 289 -19.62 18.82 20.31
CA LEU A 289 -20.24 17.54 20.60
C LEU A 289 -21.74 17.77 20.86
N GLY A 290 -22.61 16.97 20.24
CA GLY A 290 -24.03 16.93 20.56
C GLY A 290 -24.30 16.27 21.91
N GLY A 291 -25.55 16.30 22.39
CA GLY A 291 -25.96 15.63 23.65
C GLY A 291 -25.66 14.12 23.69
N ASP A 292 -25.48 13.55 22.50
CA ASP A 292 -24.77 12.33 22.12
C ASP A 292 -23.43 11.92 22.73
N GLY A 293 -22.65 12.95 23.05
CA GLY A 293 -21.19 12.91 22.98
C GLY A 293 -20.61 12.83 21.55
N HIS A 294 -21.39 13.07 20.50
CA HIS A 294 -20.99 12.82 19.10
C HIS A 294 -20.70 14.13 18.32
N PRO A 295 -19.68 14.17 17.43
CA PRO A 295 -19.31 15.40 16.73
C PRO A 295 -20.37 15.94 15.76
N GLU A 296 -20.61 17.25 15.83
CA GLU A 296 -21.45 18.05 14.93
C GLU A 296 -20.63 19.21 14.36
N PHE A 297 -20.73 19.40 13.05
CA PHE A 297 -20.00 20.42 12.30
C PHE A 297 -20.97 21.50 11.86
N VAL A 298 -20.70 22.73 12.29
CA VAL A 298 -21.51 23.89 11.96
C VAL A 298 -20.84 24.61 10.80
N PRO A 299 -21.48 24.66 9.62
CA PRO A 299 -20.96 25.41 8.47
C PRO A 299 -20.95 26.92 8.75
N PRO A 300 -20.09 27.68 8.07
CA PRO A 300 -20.14 29.13 8.15
C PRO A 300 -21.39 29.69 7.47
N ALA A 301 -21.84 30.86 7.93
CA ALA A 301 -23.08 31.50 7.48
C ALA A 301 -23.12 31.77 5.96
N TRP A 302 -21.96 31.95 5.31
CA TRP A 302 -21.89 32.13 3.86
C TRP A 302 -22.14 30.83 3.07
N LEU A 303 -21.94 29.66 3.69
CA LEU A 303 -22.24 28.36 3.09
C LEU A 303 -23.65 27.89 3.43
N ASP A 304 -24.12 28.22 4.62
CA ASP A 304 -25.43 27.85 5.15
C ASP A 304 -25.90 28.95 6.10
N PRO A 305 -26.81 29.85 5.67
CA PRO A 305 -27.26 30.97 6.49
C PRO A 305 -27.90 30.55 7.81
N ASP A 306 -28.52 29.38 7.84
CA ASP A 306 -29.17 28.82 9.04
C ASP A 306 -28.16 28.06 9.93
N GLN A 307 -26.91 27.91 9.47
CA GLN A 307 -25.80 27.24 10.15
C GLN A 307 -26.21 25.89 10.75
N LEU A 308 -27.00 25.12 9.99
CA LEU A 308 -27.55 23.87 10.48
C LEU A 308 -26.42 22.85 10.75
N PRO A 309 -26.35 22.28 11.98
CA PRO A 309 -25.32 21.31 12.33
C PRO A 309 -25.39 20.05 11.47
N ARG A 310 -24.24 19.61 10.96
CA ARG A 310 -24.10 18.45 10.09
C ARG A 310 -23.28 17.36 10.77
N ARG A 311 -23.63 16.10 10.53
CA ARG A 311 -22.91 14.93 11.04
C ARG A 311 -22.42 14.06 9.90
N ASN A 312 -21.32 13.34 10.15
CA ASN A 312 -20.95 12.25 9.26
C ASN A 312 -21.74 10.98 9.59
N HIS A 313 -22.57 10.58 8.64
CA HIS A 313 -23.36 9.35 8.72
C HIS A 313 -22.68 8.15 8.02
N TYR A 314 -21.58 8.36 7.29
CA TYR A 314 -20.92 7.30 6.51
C TYR A 314 -20.46 6.12 7.37
N HIS A 315 -19.72 6.42 8.46
CA HIS A 315 -19.19 5.41 9.37
C HIS A 315 -20.22 4.88 10.39
N ARG A 316 -21.43 5.46 10.39
CA ARG A 316 -22.52 5.15 11.32
C ARG A 316 -23.69 4.56 10.54
N ARG A 317 -23.54 3.32 10.08
CA ARG A 317 -24.70 2.54 9.62
C ARG A 317 -25.47 2.08 10.86
N ARG A 318 -26.77 2.40 10.89
CA ARG A 318 -27.73 1.85 11.86
C ARG A 318 -27.80 0.35 11.74
#